data_AF-A0A7J3I2D8-F1
#
_entry.id   AF-A0A7J3I2D8-F1
#
_cell.length_a   1.000
_cell.length_b   1.000
_cell.length_c   1.000
_cell.angle_alpha   90.00
_cell.angle_beta   90.00
_cell.angle_gamma   90.00
#
_symmetry.space_group_name_H-M   'P 1'
#
loop_
_entity.id
_entity.type
_entity.pdbx_description
1 polymer ?
#
loop_
_entity_poly.entity_id
_entity_poly.type
_entity_poly.pdbx_seq_one_letter_code
_entity_poly.pdbx_strand_id
1 'polypeptide(L)'
;MLPMRVPAVMVTQDSDSASTYVSFSEEPDEAVSFLAPVEEGGHGFDELMVDFKGKMTPCNQVVSIVARLIEAGVIQSSKVKVTPRMPTDDTVGLRRTAILHSIIEANYTAYHHLNENVVEEVIHPVGSDVRSLVRVEANFNIIKNYVLESSLKPVEVKDLQFIPSLDNFNLLVNAADTISSYVNARATMLPQESEKVRVYLARENISAKFGMLPSALALRLALSKLNDAAKSLSVPVYPILECGPLPLRGNLNHESKDSFLRMYGGVTTVAVPPSLIYDSGKKASDLVKSLKDELQGKSPPELSGEEEAQIRELIVFFACEYARTVSKAADVLMRLASLVPERREASISEHLNVNIKELEPLNVRGISMELESFTIP
;
A
#
# COMPACT_ATOMS: atom_id res chain seq x y z
N MET A 1 -18.16 -18.89 -11.42
CA MET A 1 -17.26 -17.72 -11.51
C MET A 1 -15.89 -18.18 -11.09
N LEU A 2 -14.86 -18.07 -11.95
CA LEU A 2 -13.48 -18.29 -11.51
C LEU A 2 -13.16 -17.19 -10.49
N PRO A 3 -12.60 -17.51 -9.30
CA PRO A 3 -12.29 -16.51 -8.31
C PRO A 3 -11.34 -15.47 -8.92
N MET A 4 -11.66 -14.20 -8.71
CA MET A 4 -10.88 -13.06 -9.18
C MET A 4 -9.41 -13.23 -8.77
N ARG A 5 -8.49 -13.23 -9.74
CA ARG A 5 -7.04 -13.36 -9.46
C ARG A 5 -6.59 -12.16 -8.62
N VAL A 6 -6.13 -12.41 -7.40
CA VAL A 6 -5.48 -11.37 -6.58
C VAL A 6 -4.13 -11.04 -7.24
N PRO A 7 -3.83 -9.76 -7.52
CA PRO A 7 -2.52 -9.37 -8.05
C PRO A 7 -1.39 -9.83 -7.14
N ALA A 8 -0.32 -10.39 -7.67
CA ALA A 8 0.82 -10.82 -6.86
C ALA A 8 1.86 -9.72 -6.71
N VAL A 9 2.03 -8.88 -7.75
CA VAL A 9 3.04 -7.81 -7.74
C VAL A 9 2.42 -6.50 -8.19
N MET A 10 2.45 -5.54 -7.28
CA MET A 10 2.05 -4.15 -7.50
C MET A 10 3.30 -3.29 -7.63
N VAL A 11 3.38 -2.45 -8.66
CA VAL A 11 4.40 -1.41 -8.76
C VAL A 11 3.87 -0.10 -8.19
N THR A 12 4.71 0.63 -7.48
CA THR A 12 4.37 1.93 -6.87
C THR A 12 5.00 3.09 -7.65
N GLN A 13 4.82 4.31 -7.16
CA GLN A 13 5.41 5.53 -7.71
C GLN A 13 6.38 6.21 -6.72
N ASP A 14 7.02 5.43 -5.87
CA ASP A 14 8.03 5.93 -4.92
C ASP A 14 9.16 6.67 -5.64
N SER A 15 9.76 7.64 -4.94
CA SER A 15 10.85 8.49 -5.44
C SER A 15 12.25 7.90 -5.18
N ASP A 16 12.36 6.58 -5.17
CA ASP A 16 13.52 5.86 -4.61
C ASP A 16 14.60 5.47 -5.62
N SER A 17 14.38 5.76 -6.90
CA SER A 17 15.32 5.46 -7.98
C SER A 17 16.64 6.24 -7.85
N ALA A 18 17.77 5.55 -7.98
CA ALA A 18 19.06 6.24 -8.01
C ALA A 18 19.28 6.99 -9.33
N SER A 19 18.71 6.48 -10.43
CA SER A 19 19.10 6.83 -11.80
C SER A 19 18.07 7.67 -12.57
N THR A 20 16.79 7.53 -12.25
CA THR A 20 15.70 7.95 -13.16
C THR A 20 14.73 8.89 -12.45
N TYR A 21 14.47 10.04 -13.08
CA TYR A 21 13.40 10.96 -12.72
C TYR A 21 12.21 10.73 -13.65
N VAL A 22 10.99 10.81 -13.11
CA VAL A 22 9.75 10.69 -13.88
C VAL A 22 8.79 11.80 -13.48
N SER A 23 8.34 12.58 -14.47
CA SER A 23 7.35 13.65 -14.29
C SER A 23 5.91 13.13 -14.35
N PHE A 24 4.93 13.97 -13.98
CA PHE A 24 3.52 13.58 -14.10
C PHE A 24 3.10 13.30 -15.54
N SER A 25 3.71 13.97 -16.53
CA SER A 25 3.40 13.71 -17.94
C SER A 25 4.00 12.41 -18.47
N GLU A 26 5.04 11.89 -17.83
CA GLU A 26 5.72 10.64 -18.22
C GLU A 26 5.11 9.41 -17.54
N GLU A 27 4.47 9.59 -16.37
CA GLU A 27 3.83 8.51 -15.60
C GLU A 27 2.82 7.65 -16.39
N PRO A 28 1.99 8.16 -17.33
CA PRO A 28 1.13 7.31 -18.15
C PRO A 28 1.91 6.35 -19.06
N ASP A 29 3.03 6.77 -19.64
CA ASP A 29 3.89 5.88 -20.44
C ASP A 29 4.69 4.93 -19.56
N GLU A 30 5.12 5.38 -18.38
CA GLU A 30 5.72 4.53 -17.36
C GLU A 30 4.76 3.40 -16.94
N ALA A 31 3.49 3.72 -16.73
CA ALA A 31 2.45 2.73 -16.41
C ALA A 31 2.34 1.64 -17.48
N VAL A 32 2.39 2.02 -18.76
CA VAL A 32 2.43 1.05 -19.88
C VAL A 32 3.67 0.16 -19.79
N SER A 33 4.85 0.76 -19.59
CA SER A 33 6.12 0.02 -19.45
C SER A 33 6.08 -0.99 -18.30
N PHE A 34 5.46 -0.65 -17.17
CA PHE A 34 5.38 -1.56 -16.04
C PHE A 34 4.37 -2.69 -16.26
N LEU A 35 3.18 -2.36 -16.75
CA LEU A 35 2.06 -3.29 -16.82
C LEU A 35 2.04 -4.15 -18.10
N ALA A 36 2.68 -3.71 -19.18
CA ALA A 36 2.73 -4.48 -20.41
C ALA A 36 3.45 -5.84 -20.19
N PRO A 37 3.03 -6.91 -20.91
CA PRO A 37 3.71 -8.20 -20.87
C PRO A 37 5.19 -8.09 -21.21
N VAL A 38 6.00 -9.00 -20.67
CA VAL A 38 7.46 -9.01 -20.90
C VAL A 38 7.76 -9.27 -22.39
N GLU A 39 6.92 -10.06 -23.06
CA GLU A 39 7.02 -10.36 -24.49
C GLU A 39 6.80 -9.13 -25.37
N GLU A 40 6.07 -8.13 -24.87
CA GLU A 40 5.78 -6.86 -25.54
C GLU A 40 6.74 -5.73 -25.12
N GLY A 41 7.78 -6.07 -24.35
CA GLY A 41 8.80 -5.12 -23.89
C GLY A 41 8.49 -4.43 -22.56
N GLY A 42 7.44 -4.85 -21.85
CA GLY A 42 7.13 -4.38 -20.51
C GLY A 42 7.78 -5.21 -19.40
N HIS A 43 7.29 -5.02 -18.17
CA HIS A 43 7.81 -5.70 -16.97
C HIS A 43 6.84 -6.74 -16.38
N GLY A 44 5.60 -6.81 -16.87
CA GLY A 44 4.63 -7.84 -16.50
C GLY A 44 4.09 -7.74 -15.07
N PHE A 45 4.08 -6.55 -14.48
CA PHE A 45 3.40 -6.29 -13.20
C PHE A 45 1.89 -6.54 -13.32
N ASP A 46 1.24 -6.92 -12.22
CA ASP A 46 -0.21 -7.19 -12.21
C ASP A 46 -1.02 -5.93 -11.88
N GLU A 47 -0.40 -4.95 -11.22
CA GLU A 47 -1.10 -3.82 -10.64
C GLU A 47 -0.21 -2.59 -10.51
N LEU A 48 -0.77 -1.41 -10.72
CA LEU A 48 -0.12 -0.12 -10.54
C LEU A 48 -0.79 0.65 -9.41
N MET A 49 0.00 1.14 -8.46
CA MET A 49 -0.44 2.13 -7.50
C MET A 49 -0.25 3.55 -8.05
N VAL A 50 -1.32 4.35 -8.06
CA VAL A 50 -1.23 5.79 -8.36
C VAL A 50 -1.16 6.56 -7.05
N ASP A 51 -0.02 7.16 -6.76
CA ASP A 51 0.25 7.74 -5.45
C ASP A 51 -0.22 9.20 -5.34
N PHE A 52 -1.23 9.45 -4.51
CA PHE A 52 -1.65 10.79 -4.10
C PHE A 52 -1.21 11.15 -2.68
N LYS A 53 -0.57 10.22 -1.96
CA LYS A 53 -0.06 10.44 -0.60
C LYS A 53 1.32 11.10 -0.63
N GLY A 54 2.28 10.50 -1.32
CA GLY A 54 3.68 10.96 -1.36
C GLY A 54 3.97 12.04 -2.40
N LYS A 55 2.99 12.39 -3.24
CA LYS A 55 3.14 13.37 -4.33
C LYS A 55 1.92 14.29 -4.43
N MET A 56 2.11 15.49 -4.96
CA MET A 56 1.03 16.39 -5.39
C MET A 56 0.44 16.01 -6.75
N THR A 57 0.16 14.71 -6.93
CA THR A 57 -0.34 14.14 -8.18
C THR A 57 -1.62 14.86 -8.66
N PRO A 58 -1.68 15.26 -9.95
CA PRO A 58 -2.87 15.87 -10.55
C PRO A 58 -4.10 14.96 -10.42
N CYS A 59 -5.27 15.51 -10.12
CA CYS A 59 -6.47 14.68 -9.90
C CYS A 59 -6.85 13.85 -11.14
N ASN A 60 -6.62 14.37 -12.34
CA ASN A 60 -6.86 13.68 -13.61
C ASN A 60 -5.78 12.63 -13.98
N GLN A 61 -4.79 12.38 -13.11
CA GLN A 61 -3.73 11.42 -13.41
C GLN A 61 -4.26 10.00 -13.61
N VAL A 62 -5.25 9.59 -12.81
CA VAL A 62 -5.91 8.28 -12.97
C VAL A 62 -6.56 8.16 -14.35
N VAL A 63 -7.26 9.20 -14.81
CA VAL A 63 -7.88 9.25 -16.14
C VAL A 63 -6.82 9.12 -17.24
N SER A 64 -5.73 9.87 -17.11
CA SER A 64 -4.64 9.89 -18.10
C SER A 64 -3.94 8.53 -18.20
N ILE A 65 -3.65 7.90 -17.06
CA ILE A 65 -3.06 6.55 -17.00
C ILE A 65 -4.01 5.52 -17.62
N VAL A 66 -5.28 5.52 -17.23
CA VAL A 66 -6.26 4.54 -17.74
C VAL A 66 -6.47 4.70 -19.24
N ALA A 67 -6.62 5.93 -19.74
CA ALA A 67 -6.74 6.19 -21.18
C ALA A 67 -5.52 5.68 -21.94
N ARG A 68 -4.31 5.97 -21.45
CA ARG A 68 -3.06 5.53 -22.09
C ARG A 68 -2.90 4.01 -22.11
N LEU A 69 -3.29 3.32 -21.03
CA LEU A 69 -3.28 1.86 -20.96
C LEU A 69 -4.30 1.21 -21.91
N ILE A 70 -5.46 1.85 -22.15
CA ILE A 70 -6.44 1.43 -23.15
C ILE A 70 -5.87 1.60 -24.55
N GLU A 71 -5.29 2.76 -24.87
CA GLU A 71 -4.66 3.04 -26.16
C GLU A 71 -3.52 2.06 -26.47
N ALA A 72 -2.75 1.66 -25.46
CA ALA A 72 -1.69 0.66 -25.58
C ALA A 72 -2.20 -0.79 -25.67
N GLY A 73 -3.49 -1.05 -25.46
CA GLY A 73 -4.06 -2.40 -25.43
C GLY A 73 -3.68 -3.23 -24.20
N VAL A 74 -3.01 -2.64 -23.20
CA VAL A 74 -2.47 -3.36 -22.04
C VAL A 74 -3.59 -3.92 -21.17
N ILE A 75 -4.64 -3.16 -20.89
CA ILE A 75 -5.73 -3.60 -20.00
C ILE A 75 -6.43 -4.86 -20.55
N GLN A 76 -6.67 -4.87 -21.86
CA GLN A 76 -7.36 -5.96 -22.56
C GLN A 76 -6.53 -7.24 -22.59
N SER A 77 -5.21 -7.12 -22.79
CA SER A 77 -4.32 -8.28 -22.93
C SER A 77 -3.92 -8.89 -21.58
N SER A 78 -3.78 -8.08 -20.54
CA SER A 78 -3.11 -8.46 -19.30
C SER A 78 -3.99 -8.52 -18.05
N LYS A 79 -5.23 -7.98 -18.09
CA LYS A 79 -6.14 -7.87 -16.92
C LYS A 79 -5.50 -7.21 -15.70
N VAL A 80 -4.66 -6.20 -15.95
CA VAL A 80 -3.98 -5.43 -14.92
C VAL A 80 -4.93 -4.53 -14.14
N LYS A 81 -4.54 -4.16 -12.92
CA LYS A 81 -5.30 -3.26 -12.05
C LYS A 81 -4.62 -1.91 -11.87
N VAL A 82 -5.43 -0.87 -11.65
CA VAL A 82 -4.97 0.46 -11.22
C VAL A 82 -5.60 0.77 -9.86
N THR A 83 -4.77 1.09 -8.87
CA THR A 83 -5.20 1.25 -7.47
C THR A 83 -4.65 2.55 -6.89
N PRO A 84 -5.44 3.63 -6.87
CA PRO A 84 -5.01 4.89 -6.26
C PRO A 84 -4.75 4.74 -4.75
N ARG A 85 -3.69 5.39 -4.25
CA ARG A 85 -3.39 5.56 -2.82
C ARG A 85 -3.79 6.97 -2.39
N MET A 86 -4.73 7.05 -1.46
CA MET A 86 -5.30 8.31 -0.98
C MET A 86 -4.34 9.05 -0.03
N PRO A 87 -4.38 10.39 0.00
CA PRO A 87 -3.59 11.18 0.94
C PRO A 87 -4.00 10.94 2.39
N THR A 88 -3.03 11.03 3.32
CA THR A 88 -3.26 10.92 4.77
C THR A 88 -3.93 12.16 5.34
N ASP A 89 -3.41 13.35 5.00
CA ASP A 89 -3.89 14.64 5.48
C ASP A 89 -4.76 15.31 4.42
N ASP A 90 -6.07 15.18 4.58
CA ASP A 90 -7.07 15.95 3.83
C ASP A 90 -8.12 16.48 4.80
N THR A 91 -7.70 17.45 5.63
CA THR A 91 -8.51 18.06 6.69
C THR A 91 -9.84 18.62 6.16
N VAL A 92 -9.88 19.05 4.90
CA VAL A 92 -11.08 19.60 4.25
C VAL A 92 -11.82 18.54 3.42
N GLY A 93 -11.18 17.42 3.06
CA GLY A 93 -11.77 16.34 2.28
C GLY A 93 -11.88 16.63 0.77
N LEU A 94 -11.43 17.81 0.31
CA LEU A 94 -11.61 18.27 -1.05
C LEU A 94 -10.71 17.54 -2.03
N ARG A 95 -9.44 17.30 -1.65
CA ARG A 95 -8.48 16.61 -2.51
C ARG A 95 -8.92 15.17 -2.73
N ARG A 96 -9.32 14.48 -1.67
CA ARG A 96 -9.88 13.13 -1.73
C ARG A 96 -11.13 13.09 -2.62
N THR A 97 -12.04 14.04 -2.47
CA THR A 97 -13.25 14.09 -3.31
C THR A 97 -12.90 14.29 -4.79
N ALA A 98 -11.96 15.17 -5.11
CA ALA A 98 -11.51 15.37 -6.49
C ALA A 98 -10.89 14.10 -7.11
N ILE A 99 -10.11 13.33 -6.33
CA ILE A 99 -9.56 12.03 -6.76
C ILE A 99 -10.69 11.01 -6.97
N LEU A 100 -11.65 10.95 -6.05
CA LEU A 100 -12.81 10.05 -6.20
C LEU A 100 -13.64 10.36 -7.45
N HIS A 101 -13.81 11.65 -7.80
CA HIS A 101 -14.45 12.05 -9.05
C HIS A 101 -13.66 11.59 -10.28
N SER A 102 -12.33 11.70 -10.27
CA SER A 102 -11.52 11.25 -11.41
C SER A 102 -11.53 9.74 -11.59
N ILE A 103 -11.70 8.97 -10.52
CA ILE A 103 -11.92 7.51 -10.58
C ILE A 103 -13.23 7.18 -11.30
N ILE A 104 -14.32 7.93 -11.02
CA ILE A 104 -15.60 7.77 -11.71
C ILE A 104 -15.42 8.01 -13.22
N GLU A 105 -14.73 9.10 -13.60
CA GLU A 105 -14.45 9.44 -14.99
C GLU A 105 -13.57 8.39 -15.70
N ALA A 106 -12.53 7.90 -15.03
CA ALA A 106 -11.65 6.87 -15.56
C ALA A 106 -12.40 5.56 -15.81
N ASN A 107 -13.22 5.11 -14.86
CA ASN A 107 -14.04 3.91 -15.03
C ASN A 107 -15.16 4.10 -16.06
N TYR A 108 -15.76 5.28 -16.15
CA TYR A 108 -16.72 5.60 -17.22
C TYR A 108 -16.06 5.43 -18.59
N THR A 109 -14.87 6.01 -18.77
CA THR A 109 -14.09 5.90 -20.01
C THR A 109 -13.73 4.45 -20.32
N ALA A 110 -13.24 3.71 -19.33
CA ALA A 110 -12.91 2.29 -19.49
C ALA A 110 -14.13 1.45 -19.86
N TYR A 111 -15.28 1.68 -19.24
CA TYR A 111 -16.50 0.94 -19.52
C TYR A 111 -16.93 1.09 -20.99
N HIS A 112 -16.83 2.29 -21.58
CA HIS A 112 -17.17 2.50 -23.00
C HIS A 112 -16.25 1.77 -23.98
N HIS A 113 -14.99 1.54 -23.61
CA HIS A 113 -14.01 0.88 -24.47
C HIS A 113 -13.92 -0.64 -24.24
N LEU A 114 -14.09 -1.06 -22.99
CA LEU A 114 -13.78 -2.42 -22.53
C LEU A 114 -14.98 -3.18 -21.97
N ASN A 115 -16.08 -2.48 -21.66
CA ASN A 115 -17.20 -2.99 -20.87
C ASN A 115 -16.75 -3.55 -19.50
N GLU A 116 -15.70 -2.99 -18.93
CA GLU A 116 -15.10 -3.36 -17.64
C GLU A 116 -14.68 -2.12 -16.83
N ASN A 117 -14.55 -2.27 -15.52
CA ASN A 117 -14.00 -1.24 -14.62
C ASN A 117 -12.51 -1.52 -14.41
N VAL A 118 -11.68 -0.48 -14.39
CA VAL A 118 -10.21 -0.62 -14.25
C VAL A 118 -9.77 -0.34 -12.83
N VAL A 119 -10.44 0.61 -12.16
CA VAL A 119 -10.21 0.97 -10.76
C VAL A 119 -11.34 0.42 -9.92
N GLU A 120 -11.12 -0.74 -9.30
CA GLU A 120 -12.10 -1.39 -8.41
C GLU A 120 -11.77 -1.17 -6.92
N GLU A 121 -10.51 -0.83 -6.63
CA GLU A 121 -9.99 -0.75 -5.27
C GLU A 121 -9.18 0.55 -5.06
N VAL A 122 -9.20 1.07 -3.84
CA VAL A 122 -8.40 2.24 -3.42
C VAL A 122 -7.72 1.97 -2.09
N ILE A 123 -6.42 2.28 -1.99
CA ILE A 123 -5.69 2.24 -0.72
C ILE A 123 -5.96 3.53 0.04
N HIS A 124 -6.41 3.42 1.28
CA HIS A 124 -6.73 4.59 2.09
C HIS A 124 -6.23 4.41 3.53
N PRO A 125 -5.45 5.38 4.07
CA PRO A 125 -4.98 5.37 5.45
C PRO A 125 -6.13 5.19 6.45
N VAL A 126 -5.93 4.29 7.41
CA VAL A 126 -6.82 4.21 8.57
C VAL A 126 -6.50 5.37 9.50
N GLY A 127 -7.45 6.29 9.65
CA GLY A 127 -7.35 7.40 10.59
C GLY A 127 -7.60 6.96 12.04
N SER A 128 -8.21 7.82 12.84
CA SER A 128 -8.56 7.51 14.24
C SER A 128 -9.70 6.50 14.38
N ASP A 129 -10.54 6.34 13.37
CA ASP A 129 -11.71 5.46 13.39
C ASP A 129 -11.94 4.80 12.02
N VAL A 130 -12.00 3.47 12.00
CA VAL A 130 -12.31 2.66 10.81
C VAL A 130 -13.71 2.96 10.24
N ARG A 131 -14.67 3.43 11.04
CA ARG A 131 -16.00 3.81 10.51
C ARG A 131 -15.93 5.05 9.64
N SER A 132 -14.95 5.93 9.87
CA SER A 132 -14.71 7.08 8.98
C SER A 132 -14.32 6.61 7.59
N LEU A 133 -13.51 5.55 7.50
CA LEU A 133 -13.13 4.93 6.22
C LEU A 133 -14.35 4.41 5.46
N VAL A 134 -15.20 3.63 6.13
CA VAL A 134 -16.44 3.08 5.55
C VAL A 134 -17.41 4.19 5.15
N ARG A 135 -17.42 5.32 5.86
CA ARG A 135 -18.24 6.48 5.48
C ARG A 135 -17.77 7.13 4.18
N VAL A 136 -16.46 7.22 3.97
CA VAL A 136 -15.92 7.73 2.70
C VAL A 136 -16.33 6.80 1.55
N GLU A 137 -16.26 5.49 1.77
CA GLU A 137 -16.70 4.48 0.80
C GLU A 137 -18.21 4.59 0.48
N ALA A 138 -19.06 4.74 1.50
CA ALA A 138 -20.49 4.99 1.29
C ALA A 138 -20.75 6.29 0.51
N ASN A 139 -20.03 7.36 0.84
CA ASN A 139 -20.16 8.65 0.15
C ASN A 139 -19.74 8.57 -1.32
N PHE A 140 -18.71 7.78 -1.64
CA PHE A 140 -18.34 7.52 -3.03
C PHE A 140 -19.50 6.95 -3.83
N ASN A 141 -20.18 5.93 -3.30
CA ASN A 141 -21.31 5.30 -4.00
C ASN A 141 -22.45 6.29 -4.27
N ILE A 142 -22.75 7.18 -3.31
CA ILE A 142 -23.76 8.23 -3.46
C ILE A 142 -23.36 9.20 -4.58
N ILE A 143 -22.12 9.70 -4.55
CA ILE A 143 -21.61 10.66 -5.53
C ILE A 143 -21.56 10.03 -6.93
N LYS A 144 -21.06 8.80 -7.03
CA LYS A 144 -21.02 8.03 -8.28
C LYS A 144 -22.40 7.94 -8.91
N ASN A 145 -23.40 7.48 -8.16
CA ASN A 145 -24.75 7.31 -8.69
C ASN A 145 -25.35 8.66 -9.13
N TYR A 146 -25.16 9.71 -8.32
CA TYR A 146 -25.58 11.06 -8.70
C TYR A 146 -24.94 11.52 -10.02
N VAL A 147 -23.62 11.36 -10.19
CA VAL A 147 -22.91 11.77 -11.41
C VAL A 147 -23.38 10.96 -12.63
N LEU A 148 -23.53 9.65 -12.48
CA LEU A 148 -23.98 8.76 -13.57
C LEU A 148 -25.41 9.07 -14.01
N GLU A 149 -26.32 9.36 -13.08
CA GLU A 149 -27.72 9.65 -13.39
C GLU A 149 -27.92 11.07 -13.95
N SER A 150 -27.13 12.04 -13.49
CA SER A 150 -27.33 13.46 -13.83
C SER A 150 -26.62 13.91 -15.10
N SER A 151 -25.45 13.34 -15.39
CA SER A 151 -24.48 13.97 -16.30
C SER A 151 -23.97 13.04 -17.41
N LEU A 152 -24.18 11.72 -17.27
CA LEU A 152 -23.55 10.72 -18.13
C LEU A 152 -24.59 9.75 -18.72
N LYS A 153 -24.21 9.06 -19.80
CA LYS A 153 -25.06 7.97 -20.34
C LYS A 153 -25.06 6.80 -19.35
N PRO A 154 -26.18 6.04 -19.23
CA PRO A 154 -26.24 4.89 -18.34
C PRO A 154 -25.12 3.89 -18.66
N VAL A 155 -24.25 3.65 -17.68
CA VAL A 155 -23.20 2.62 -17.68
C VAL A 155 -23.10 1.97 -16.32
N GLU A 156 -22.61 0.74 -16.26
CA GLU A 156 -22.46 0.00 -15.00
C GLU A 156 -21.05 0.22 -14.41
N VAL A 157 -20.87 1.34 -13.72
CA VAL A 157 -19.67 1.57 -12.90
C VAL A 157 -19.89 0.92 -11.53
N LYS A 158 -18.99 0.01 -11.16
CA LYS A 158 -19.07 -0.75 -9.90
C LYS A 158 -18.85 0.14 -8.68
N ASP A 159 -19.26 -0.34 -7.51
CA ASP A 159 -18.87 0.27 -6.24
C ASP A 159 -17.37 0.08 -6.01
N LEU A 160 -16.74 1.05 -5.38
CA LEU A 160 -15.31 1.00 -5.06
C LEU A 160 -15.12 0.27 -3.74
N GLN A 161 -14.11 -0.60 -3.66
CA GLN A 161 -13.70 -1.25 -2.42
C GLN A 161 -12.49 -0.54 -1.81
N PHE A 162 -12.56 -0.23 -0.52
CA PHE A 162 -11.44 0.40 0.18
C PHE A 162 -10.50 -0.65 0.76
N ILE A 163 -9.20 -0.43 0.57
CA ILE A 163 -8.10 -1.21 1.12
C ILE A 163 -7.57 -0.41 2.33
N PRO A 164 -7.83 -0.84 3.58
CA PRO A 164 -7.31 -0.17 4.76
C PRO A 164 -5.78 -0.21 4.78
N SER A 165 -5.15 0.96 4.89
CA SER A 165 -3.70 1.09 5.01
C SER A 165 -3.28 1.24 6.48
N LEU A 166 -2.49 0.29 6.96
CA LEU A 166 -1.97 0.23 8.33
C LEU A 166 -0.61 0.91 8.40
N ASP A 167 -0.63 2.23 8.63
CA ASP A 167 0.54 3.11 8.40
C ASP A 167 1.38 3.43 9.65
N ASN A 168 1.02 2.85 10.80
CA ASN A 168 1.76 3.06 12.05
C ASN A 168 1.85 1.78 12.88
N PHE A 169 2.69 1.85 13.92
CA PHE A 169 3.02 0.70 14.75
C PHE A 169 1.78 0.10 15.43
N ASN A 170 0.93 0.95 15.99
CA ASN A 170 -0.28 0.53 16.69
C ASN A 170 -1.25 -0.22 15.76
N LEU A 171 -1.44 0.27 14.54
CA LEU A 171 -2.30 -0.36 13.54
C LEU A 171 -1.78 -1.74 13.12
N LEU A 172 -0.47 -1.90 12.90
CA LEU A 172 0.10 -3.22 12.55
C LEU A 172 -0.02 -4.24 13.69
N VAL A 173 0.31 -3.82 14.91
CA VAL A 173 0.27 -4.71 16.09
C VAL A 173 -1.17 -5.15 16.41
N ASN A 174 -2.15 -4.29 16.12
CA ASN A 174 -3.57 -4.53 16.32
C ASN A 174 -4.30 -4.76 14.98
N ALA A 175 -3.62 -5.36 14.00
CA ALA A 175 -4.15 -5.54 12.65
C ALA A 175 -5.45 -6.36 12.65
N ALA A 176 -5.54 -7.43 13.44
CA ALA A 176 -6.76 -8.24 13.56
C ALA A 176 -7.96 -7.41 14.04
N ASP A 177 -7.80 -6.64 15.11
CA ASP A 177 -8.88 -5.83 15.68
C ASP A 177 -9.30 -4.71 14.73
N THR A 178 -8.32 -4.06 14.10
CA THR A 178 -8.55 -3.00 13.11
C THR A 178 -9.37 -3.52 11.93
N ILE A 179 -8.97 -4.66 11.35
CA ILE A 179 -9.64 -5.22 10.18
C ILE A 179 -10.99 -5.86 10.54
N SER A 180 -11.11 -6.51 11.69
CA SER A 180 -12.40 -7.00 12.19
C SER A 180 -13.39 -5.85 12.39
N SER A 181 -12.93 -4.75 12.96
CA SER A 181 -13.75 -3.54 13.14
C SER A 181 -14.17 -2.93 11.81
N TYR A 182 -13.26 -2.90 10.82
CA TYR A 182 -13.56 -2.43 9.47
C TYR A 182 -14.61 -3.30 8.75
N VAL A 183 -14.44 -4.63 8.77
CA VAL A 183 -15.39 -5.60 8.18
C VAL A 183 -16.77 -5.46 8.80
N ASN A 184 -16.85 -5.42 10.14
CA ASN A 184 -18.11 -5.27 10.86
C ASN A 184 -18.78 -3.91 10.58
N ALA A 185 -18.00 -2.84 10.48
CA ALA A 185 -18.50 -1.53 10.12
C ALA A 185 -19.05 -1.50 8.69
N ARG A 186 -18.36 -2.10 7.71
CA ARG A 186 -18.88 -2.25 6.33
C ARG A 186 -20.19 -3.02 6.32
N ALA A 187 -20.25 -4.19 6.97
CA ALA A 187 -21.45 -5.02 7.01
C ALA A 187 -22.66 -4.28 7.63
N THR A 188 -22.42 -3.32 8.51
CA THR A 188 -23.48 -2.50 9.13
C THR A 188 -23.88 -1.30 8.28
N MET A 189 -22.93 -0.67 7.60
CA MET A 189 -23.12 0.65 6.96
C MET A 189 -23.34 0.57 5.44
N LEU A 190 -22.94 -0.52 4.79
CA LEU A 190 -23.05 -0.73 3.36
C LEU A 190 -23.97 -1.93 3.08
N PRO A 191 -24.77 -1.88 2.00
CA PRO A 191 -25.72 -2.95 1.69
C PRO A 191 -25.05 -4.22 1.16
N GLN A 192 -23.81 -4.13 0.65
CA GLN A 192 -23.07 -5.26 0.12
C GLN A 192 -22.03 -5.75 1.12
N GLU A 193 -22.09 -7.04 1.45
CA GLU A 193 -21.07 -7.70 2.25
C GLU A 193 -19.74 -7.81 1.49
N SER A 194 -18.64 -7.80 2.24
CA SER A 194 -17.31 -8.00 1.66
C SER A 194 -17.07 -9.48 1.37
N GLU A 195 -16.98 -9.86 0.09
CA GLU A 195 -16.53 -11.21 -0.30
C GLU A 195 -15.05 -11.47 0.08
N LYS A 196 -14.28 -10.40 0.23
CA LYS A 196 -12.87 -10.38 0.62
C LYS A 196 -12.47 -9.00 1.12
N VAL A 197 -11.34 -8.91 1.81
CA VAL A 197 -10.71 -7.64 2.17
C VAL A 197 -9.22 -7.70 1.83
N ARG A 198 -8.72 -6.73 1.07
CA ARG A 198 -7.28 -6.49 0.95
C ARG A 198 -6.85 -5.50 2.03
N VAL A 199 -5.62 -5.64 2.53
CA VAL A 199 -5.08 -4.79 3.60
C VAL A 199 -3.69 -4.35 3.21
N TYR A 200 -3.42 -3.04 3.22
CA TYR A 200 -2.09 -2.52 2.92
C TYR A 200 -1.26 -2.40 4.19
N LEU A 201 -0.13 -3.10 4.24
CA LEU A 201 0.81 -3.09 5.34
C LEU A 201 1.97 -2.16 4.97
N ALA A 202 1.87 -0.90 5.39
CA ALA A 202 2.93 0.06 5.14
C ALA A 202 4.11 -0.21 6.08
N ARG A 203 5.29 -0.34 5.50
CA ARG A 203 6.51 -0.71 6.23
C ARG A 203 7.39 0.50 6.46
N GLU A 204 7.46 1.39 5.48
CA GLU A 204 8.58 2.30 5.34
C GLU A 204 8.63 3.31 6.48
N ASN A 205 7.51 3.98 6.75
CA ASN A 205 7.37 4.90 7.87
C ASN A 205 7.70 4.23 9.21
N ILE A 206 7.35 2.95 9.38
CA ILE A 206 7.62 2.22 10.62
C ILE A 206 9.10 1.87 10.74
N SER A 207 9.71 1.41 9.65
CA SER A 207 11.14 1.09 9.59
C SER A 207 12.03 2.33 9.76
N ALA A 208 11.62 3.48 9.21
CA ALA A 208 12.33 4.73 9.35
C ALA A 208 12.30 5.23 10.81
N LYS A 209 11.13 5.17 11.46
CA LYS A 209 10.94 5.61 12.86
C LYS A 209 11.53 4.67 13.90
N PHE A 210 11.42 3.35 13.69
CA PHE A 210 11.68 2.34 14.72
C PHE A 210 12.66 1.24 14.30
N GLY A 211 13.17 1.27 13.07
CA GLY A 211 14.21 0.38 12.59
C GLY A 211 13.70 -0.88 11.87
N MET A 212 14.64 -1.53 11.18
CA MET A 212 14.38 -2.70 10.34
C MET A 212 13.85 -3.90 11.13
N LEU A 213 14.41 -4.18 12.31
CA LEU A 213 14.06 -5.37 13.08
C LEU A 213 12.65 -5.24 13.72
N PRO A 214 12.31 -4.15 14.44
CA PRO A 214 10.95 -3.96 14.96
C PRO A 214 9.88 -3.95 13.87
N SER A 215 10.15 -3.29 12.73
CA SER A 215 9.21 -3.29 11.60
C SER A 215 8.99 -4.69 11.02
N ALA A 216 10.06 -5.48 10.82
CA ALA A 216 9.94 -6.85 10.32
C ALA A 216 9.14 -7.76 11.29
N LEU A 217 9.38 -7.62 12.60
CA LEU A 217 8.66 -8.36 13.63
C LEU A 217 7.18 -7.96 13.71
N ALA A 218 6.88 -6.66 13.64
CA ALA A 218 5.51 -6.15 13.64
C ALA A 218 4.72 -6.66 12.44
N LEU A 219 5.33 -6.71 11.25
CA LEU A 219 4.71 -7.26 10.05
C LEU A 219 4.43 -8.77 10.18
N ARG A 220 5.36 -9.55 10.74
CA ARG A 220 5.15 -10.99 10.99
C ARG A 220 3.99 -11.22 11.96
N LEU A 221 3.94 -10.44 13.04
CA LEU A 221 2.83 -10.48 13.99
C LEU A 221 1.51 -10.11 13.30
N ALA A 222 1.49 -9.04 12.51
CA ALA A 222 0.32 -8.61 11.75
C ALA A 222 -0.19 -9.71 10.80
N LEU A 223 0.70 -10.36 10.05
CA LEU A 223 0.34 -11.46 9.13
C LEU A 223 -0.26 -12.67 9.87
N SER A 224 0.33 -13.07 11.00
CA SER A 224 -0.24 -14.12 11.87
C SER A 224 -1.65 -13.73 12.33
N LYS A 225 -1.82 -12.51 12.82
CA LYS A 225 -3.10 -12.02 13.35
C LYS A 225 -4.18 -11.82 12.29
N LEU A 226 -3.83 -11.35 11.11
CA LEU A 226 -4.76 -11.22 9.99
C LEU A 226 -5.27 -12.58 9.51
N ASN A 227 -4.45 -13.62 9.57
CA ASN A 227 -4.87 -14.99 9.28
C ASN A 227 -5.91 -15.50 10.27
N ASP A 228 -5.73 -15.22 11.56
CA ASP A 228 -6.70 -15.58 12.59
C ASP A 228 -8.00 -14.80 12.40
N ALA A 229 -7.90 -13.50 12.12
CA ALA A 229 -9.06 -12.65 11.82
C ALA A 229 -9.84 -13.13 10.59
N ALA A 230 -9.15 -13.54 9.53
CA ALA A 230 -9.79 -14.09 8.33
C ALA A 230 -10.64 -15.32 8.65
N LYS A 231 -10.13 -16.23 9.50
CA LYS A 231 -10.85 -17.43 9.96
C LYS A 231 -12.05 -17.05 10.82
N SER A 232 -11.89 -16.15 11.79
CA SER A 232 -12.98 -15.77 12.70
C SER A 232 -14.10 -15.01 12.00
N LEU A 233 -13.77 -14.17 11.03
CA LEU A 233 -14.74 -13.38 10.26
C LEU A 233 -15.39 -14.20 9.14
N SER A 234 -14.83 -15.35 8.78
CA SER A 234 -15.20 -16.10 7.56
C SER A 234 -15.10 -15.25 6.29
N VAL A 235 -14.20 -14.27 6.28
CA VAL A 235 -13.93 -13.35 5.17
C VAL A 235 -12.45 -13.47 4.80
N PRO A 236 -12.10 -13.84 3.56
CA PRO A 236 -10.72 -13.88 3.10
C PRO A 236 -10.02 -12.52 3.27
N VAL A 237 -8.85 -12.52 3.89
CA VAL A 237 -7.99 -11.34 4.04
C VAL A 237 -6.75 -11.51 3.17
N TYR A 238 -6.45 -10.49 2.36
CA TYR A 238 -5.38 -10.49 1.36
C TYR A 238 -4.38 -9.36 1.64
N PRO A 239 -3.31 -9.62 2.42
CA PRO A 239 -2.32 -8.61 2.73
C PRO A 239 -1.49 -8.19 1.51
N ILE A 240 -1.31 -6.87 1.37
CA ILE A 240 -0.38 -6.21 0.46
C ILE A 240 0.78 -5.71 1.32
N LEU A 241 2.00 -6.14 1.04
CA LEU A 241 3.19 -5.71 1.79
C LEU A 241 3.99 -4.70 0.98
N GLU A 242 4.16 -3.50 1.52
CA GLU A 242 5.09 -2.49 1.01
C GLU A 242 6.54 -2.93 1.30
N CYS A 243 7.35 -3.03 0.24
CA CYS A 243 8.74 -3.41 0.38
C CYS A 243 9.63 -2.95 -0.78
N GLY A 244 10.80 -2.40 -0.42
CA GLY A 244 11.86 -2.03 -1.35
C GLY A 244 13.07 -2.98 -1.34
N PRO A 245 14.03 -2.76 -2.26
CA PRO A 245 15.19 -3.64 -2.41
C PRO A 245 16.24 -3.49 -1.31
N LEU A 246 16.27 -2.34 -0.62
CA LEU A 246 17.23 -2.07 0.47
C LEU A 246 16.81 -2.71 1.79
N PRO A 247 17.75 -3.10 2.67
CA PRO A 247 17.45 -3.76 3.94
C PRO A 247 16.41 -3.06 4.81
N LEU A 248 16.57 -1.74 5.02
CA LEU A 248 15.63 -0.96 5.84
C LEU A 248 14.20 -0.98 5.27
N ARG A 249 14.07 -0.98 3.93
CA ARG A 249 12.79 -0.99 3.20
C ARG A 249 12.25 -2.40 2.92
N GLY A 250 12.96 -3.45 3.34
CA GLY A 250 12.45 -4.81 3.31
C GLY A 250 13.27 -5.85 2.57
N ASN A 251 14.39 -5.44 1.99
CA ASN A 251 15.35 -6.34 1.39
C ASN A 251 14.71 -7.28 0.36
N LEU A 252 13.83 -6.79 -0.52
CA LEU A 252 13.26 -7.62 -1.59
C LEU A 252 14.06 -7.44 -2.88
N ASN A 253 14.96 -8.37 -3.15
CA ASN A 253 15.78 -8.42 -4.37
C ASN A 253 16.09 -9.88 -4.73
N HIS A 254 16.82 -10.11 -5.82
CA HIS A 254 17.13 -11.46 -6.30
C HIS A 254 17.86 -12.33 -5.29
N GLU A 255 18.75 -11.75 -4.50
CA GLU A 255 19.62 -12.48 -3.58
C GLU A 255 18.88 -12.87 -2.30
N SER A 256 17.87 -12.08 -1.93
CA SER A 256 17.11 -12.23 -0.69
C SER A 256 15.68 -12.73 -0.88
N LYS A 257 15.18 -12.86 -2.12
CA LYS A 257 13.80 -13.26 -2.46
C LYS A 257 13.34 -14.48 -1.67
N ASP A 258 14.13 -15.56 -1.64
CA ASP A 258 13.73 -16.79 -0.94
C ASP A 258 13.59 -16.59 0.57
N SER A 259 14.47 -15.77 1.16
CA SER A 259 14.38 -15.40 2.57
C SER A 259 13.17 -14.51 2.84
N PHE A 260 12.90 -13.56 1.94
CA PHE A 260 11.71 -12.70 2.01
C PHE A 260 10.43 -13.54 1.98
N LEU A 261 10.31 -14.46 1.02
CA LEU A 261 9.15 -15.33 0.85
C LEU A 261 8.92 -16.25 2.06
N ARG A 262 9.98 -16.72 2.72
CA ARG A 262 9.87 -17.47 3.98
C ARG A 262 9.46 -16.58 5.15
N MET A 263 9.99 -15.36 5.20
CA MET A 263 9.75 -14.44 6.31
C MET A 263 8.33 -13.87 6.31
N TYR A 264 7.79 -13.59 5.11
CA TYR A 264 6.51 -12.93 4.91
C TYR A 264 5.49 -13.84 4.21
N GLY A 265 5.48 -15.12 4.57
CA GLY A 265 4.38 -16.01 4.18
C GLY A 265 3.03 -15.41 4.60
N GLY A 266 1.97 -15.69 3.83
CA GLY A 266 0.64 -15.08 3.98
C GLY A 266 0.46 -13.74 3.26
N VAL A 267 1.54 -13.11 2.79
CA VAL A 267 1.42 -11.96 1.87
C VAL A 267 0.89 -12.44 0.53
N THR A 268 -0.03 -11.66 -0.05
CA THR A 268 -0.71 -12.00 -1.31
C THR A 268 -0.33 -11.09 -2.47
N THR A 269 0.04 -9.85 -2.15
CA THR A 269 0.61 -8.87 -3.08
C THR A 269 1.84 -8.24 -2.44
N VAL A 270 2.93 -8.08 -3.19
CA VAL A 270 4.03 -7.19 -2.80
C VAL A 270 3.93 -5.89 -3.57
N ALA A 271 4.00 -4.75 -2.87
CA ALA A 271 4.08 -3.43 -3.47
C ALA A 271 5.56 -3.03 -3.51
N VAL A 272 6.11 -2.95 -4.71
CA VAL A 272 7.54 -2.72 -4.95
C VAL A 272 7.79 -1.40 -5.68
N PRO A 273 8.88 -0.72 -5.36
CA PRO A 273 9.14 0.59 -5.90
C PRO A 273 9.88 0.55 -7.24
N PRO A 274 9.88 1.67 -7.99
CA PRO A 274 10.53 1.75 -9.30
C PRO A 274 12.04 1.51 -9.29
N SER A 275 12.76 1.71 -8.17
CA SER A 275 14.20 1.37 -8.10
C SER A 275 14.49 -0.10 -8.44
N LEU A 276 13.54 -1.00 -8.17
CA LEU A 276 13.66 -2.41 -8.54
C LEU A 276 13.72 -2.60 -10.06
N ILE A 277 13.21 -1.64 -10.82
CA ILE A 277 13.19 -1.63 -12.28
C ILE A 277 14.37 -0.84 -12.81
N TYR A 278 14.45 0.44 -12.43
CA TYR A 278 15.43 1.38 -12.98
C TYR A 278 16.87 1.05 -12.59
N ASP A 279 17.09 0.55 -11.38
CA ASP A 279 18.46 0.35 -10.86
C ASP A 279 18.89 -1.12 -10.90
N SER A 280 17.96 -2.07 -11.13
CA SER A 280 18.27 -3.50 -11.22
C SER A 280 18.30 -4.05 -12.66
N GLY A 281 17.90 -3.26 -13.67
CA GLY A 281 17.94 -3.62 -15.08
C GLY A 281 17.09 -4.86 -15.43
N LYS A 282 17.55 -5.68 -16.39
CA LYS A 282 16.82 -6.88 -16.88
C LYS A 282 16.43 -7.89 -15.80
N LYS A 283 17.06 -7.82 -14.63
CA LYS A 283 16.75 -8.70 -13.51
C LYS A 283 15.31 -8.46 -12.99
N ALA A 284 14.79 -7.24 -13.10
CA ALA A 284 13.47 -6.86 -12.58
C ALA A 284 12.33 -7.80 -13.05
N SER A 285 12.22 -8.05 -14.36
CA SER A 285 11.16 -8.90 -14.93
C SER A 285 11.26 -10.36 -14.46
N ASP A 286 12.47 -10.87 -14.27
CA ASP A 286 12.70 -12.23 -13.73
C ASP A 286 12.23 -12.33 -12.27
N LEU A 287 12.48 -11.29 -11.47
CA LEU A 287 12.00 -11.24 -10.08
C LEU A 287 10.48 -11.13 -10.03
N VAL A 288 9.87 -10.25 -10.85
CA VAL A 288 8.42 -10.11 -10.95
C VAL A 288 7.79 -11.46 -11.30
N LYS A 289 8.31 -12.15 -12.32
CA LYS A 289 7.84 -13.48 -12.71
C LYS A 289 7.95 -14.48 -11.54
N SER A 290 9.11 -14.55 -10.90
CA SER A 290 9.33 -15.44 -9.76
C SER A 290 8.40 -15.15 -8.58
N LEU A 291 8.12 -13.87 -8.29
CA LEU A 291 7.16 -13.48 -7.27
C LEU A 291 5.73 -13.90 -7.64
N LYS A 292 5.33 -13.75 -8.90
CA LYS A 292 4.00 -14.20 -9.37
C LYS A 292 3.80 -15.70 -9.22
N ASP A 293 4.86 -16.47 -9.40
CA ASP A 293 4.83 -17.93 -9.33
C ASP A 293 4.89 -18.45 -7.87
N GLU A 294 5.59 -17.74 -6.98
CA GLU A 294 5.95 -18.28 -5.66
C GLU A 294 5.35 -17.52 -4.47
N LEU A 295 4.83 -16.30 -4.63
CA LEU A 295 4.34 -15.50 -3.50
C LEU A 295 3.08 -16.12 -2.87
N GLN A 296 2.11 -16.46 -3.70
CA GLN A 296 0.80 -16.94 -3.25
C GLN A 296 0.87 -18.40 -2.77
N GLY A 297 0.02 -18.74 -1.80
CA GLY A 297 -0.08 -20.11 -1.26
C GLY A 297 0.91 -20.42 -0.13
N LYS A 298 1.78 -19.47 0.25
CA LYS A 298 2.59 -19.60 1.46
C LYS A 298 1.76 -19.24 2.69
N SER A 299 1.79 -20.11 3.70
CA SER A 299 1.09 -19.84 4.96
C SER A 299 1.80 -18.73 5.76
N PRO A 300 1.04 -17.90 6.48
CA PRO A 300 1.60 -16.97 7.44
C PRO A 300 2.30 -17.70 8.60
N PRO A 301 3.20 -17.02 9.32
CA PRO A 301 3.80 -17.60 10.51
C PRO A 301 2.70 -17.94 11.52
N GLU A 302 2.76 -19.14 12.09
CA GLU A 302 1.97 -19.50 13.26
C GLU A 302 2.78 -19.14 14.51
N LEU A 303 2.19 -18.33 15.39
CA LEU A 303 2.83 -17.86 16.60
C LEU A 303 2.01 -18.33 17.81
N SER A 304 2.67 -18.98 18.76
CA SER A 304 2.09 -19.25 20.07
C SER A 304 1.93 -17.97 20.89
N GLY A 305 1.06 -17.97 21.90
CA GLY A 305 0.88 -16.81 22.78
C GLY A 305 2.18 -16.38 23.49
N GLU A 306 3.09 -17.32 23.76
CA GLU A 306 4.40 -17.02 24.34
C GLU A 306 5.32 -16.33 23.32
N GLU A 307 5.41 -16.86 22.09
CA GLU A 307 6.20 -16.24 21.02
C GLU A 307 5.69 -14.84 20.68
N GLU A 308 4.36 -14.64 20.66
CA GLU A 308 3.79 -13.31 20.45
C GLU A 308 4.18 -12.33 21.55
N ALA A 309 4.15 -12.76 22.82
CA ALA A 309 4.59 -11.93 23.94
C ALA A 309 6.07 -11.55 23.79
N GLN A 310 6.94 -12.54 23.50
CA GLN A 310 8.36 -12.32 23.27
C GLN A 310 8.63 -11.38 22.08
N ILE A 311 7.91 -11.54 20.96
CA ILE A 311 8.01 -10.66 19.80
C ILE A 311 7.65 -9.22 20.17
N ARG A 312 6.58 -9.02 20.95
CA ARG A 312 6.16 -7.69 21.42
C ARG A 312 7.23 -7.06 22.31
N GLU A 313 7.86 -7.83 23.19
CA GLU A 313 8.98 -7.36 24.03
C GLU A 313 10.21 -6.96 23.19
N LEU A 314 10.62 -7.81 22.24
CA LEU A 314 11.75 -7.54 21.36
C LEU A 314 11.51 -6.30 20.50
N ILE A 315 10.30 -6.15 19.98
CA ILE A 315 9.88 -4.95 19.27
C ILE A 315 10.14 -3.70 20.10
N VAL A 316 9.62 -3.64 21.33
CA VAL A 316 9.75 -2.45 22.18
C VAL A 316 11.22 -2.19 22.49
N PHE A 317 11.97 -3.22 22.86
CA PHE A 317 13.38 -3.10 23.18
C PHE A 317 14.19 -2.51 22.02
N PHE A 318 14.12 -3.12 20.84
CA PHE A 318 14.89 -2.68 19.68
C PHE A 318 14.40 -1.33 19.13
N ALA A 319 13.09 -1.06 19.17
CA ALA A 319 12.54 0.21 18.70
C ALA A 319 13.00 1.39 19.57
N CYS A 320 13.00 1.22 20.90
CA CYS A 320 13.50 2.25 21.81
C CYS A 320 14.99 2.53 21.59
N GLU A 321 15.82 1.49 21.46
CA GLU A 321 17.26 1.67 21.22
C GLU A 321 17.56 2.29 19.86
N TYR A 322 16.81 1.91 18.82
CA TYR A 322 16.88 2.53 17.51
C TYR A 322 16.51 4.02 17.59
N ALA A 323 15.36 4.37 18.18
CA ALA A 323 14.90 5.75 18.29
C ALA A 323 15.88 6.63 19.08
N ARG A 324 16.45 6.12 20.19
CA ARG A 324 17.49 6.81 20.98
C ARG A 324 18.78 7.06 20.20
N THR A 325 19.11 6.17 19.27
CA THR A 325 20.31 6.29 18.44
C THR A 325 20.07 7.29 17.32
N VAL A 326 18.94 7.18 16.63
CA VAL A 326 18.56 8.07 15.53
C VAL A 326 18.32 9.50 16.03
N SER A 327 17.76 9.71 17.22
CA SER A 327 17.54 11.05 17.78
C SER A 327 18.83 11.87 17.87
N LYS A 328 19.97 11.22 18.17
CA LYS A 328 21.29 11.85 18.22
C LYS A 328 21.82 12.27 16.85
N ALA A 329 21.28 11.69 15.78
CA ALA A 329 21.66 11.95 14.40
C ALA A 329 20.59 12.74 13.61
N ALA A 330 19.42 13.04 14.21
CA ALA A 330 18.27 13.62 13.52
C ALA A 330 18.63 14.90 12.74
N ASP A 331 19.36 15.81 13.37
CA ASP A 331 19.80 17.07 12.73
C ASP A 331 20.73 16.83 11.52
N VAL A 332 21.59 15.82 11.58
CA VAL A 332 22.48 15.47 10.47
C VAL A 332 21.67 14.83 9.35
N LEU A 333 20.74 13.93 9.68
CA LEU A 333 19.86 13.28 8.72
C LEU A 333 19.01 14.33 7.98
N MET A 334 18.45 15.32 8.69
CA MET A 334 17.71 16.42 8.07
C MET A 334 18.52 17.20 7.04
N ARG A 335 19.80 17.48 7.34
CA ARG A 335 20.69 18.18 6.39
C ARG A 335 21.10 17.32 5.21
N LEU A 336 21.22 16.00 5.39
CA LEU A 336 21.59 15.09 4.31
C LEU A 336 20.41 14.78 3.40
N ALA A 337 19.20 14.66 3.95
CA ALA A 337 18.01 14.34 3.19
C ALA A 337 17.69 15.41 2.13
N SER A 338 17.92 16.69 2.43
CA SER A 338 17.74 17.77 1.44
C SER A 338 18.72 17.71 0.26
N LEU A 339 19.76 16.88 0.34
CA LEU A 339 20.70 16.62 -0.75
C LEU A 339 20.32 15.39 -1.59
N VAL A 340 19.34 14.61 -1.15
CA VAL A 340 18.83 13.47 -1.90
C VAL A 340 18.02 14.01 -3.08
N PRO A 341 18.35 13.61 -4.33
CA PRO A 341 17.66 14.14 -5.50
C PRO A 341 16.21 13.65 -5.54
N GLU A 342 15.28 14.56 -5.80
CA GLU A 342 13.90 14.18 -6.11
C GLU A 342 13.83 13.44 -7.45
N ARG A 343 13.06 12.34 -7.47
CA ARG A 343 12.87 11.48 -8.65
C ARG A 343 11.43 11.46 -9.16
N ARG A 344 10.56 12.20 -8.49
CA ARG A 344 9.16 12.39 -8.85
C ARG A 344 8.84 13.87 -8.78
N GLU A 345 8.03 14.34 -9.71
CA GLU A 345 7.55 15.72 -9.71
C GLU A 345 6.69 16.01 -8.46
N ALA A 346 6.96 17.14 -7.82
CA ALA A 346 6.23 17.64 -6.65
C ALA A 346 6.06 16.56 -5.55
N SER A 347 7.17 15.92 -5.18
CA SER A 347 7.24 15.01 -4.04
C SER A 347 6.89 15.75 -2.76
N ILE A 348 6.13 15.11 -1.87
CA ILE A 348 5.80 15.65 -0.55
C ILE A 348 6.84 15.11 0.43
N SER A 349 7.68 15.99 0.96
CA SER A 349 8.61 15.65 2.04
C SER A 349 7.84 15.46 3.34
N GLU A 350 7.47 14.22 3.65
CA GLU A 350 6.85 13.85 4.92
C GLU A 350 7.91 13.79 6.02
N HIS A 351 8.01 14.85 6.81
CA HIS A 351 8.75 14.81 8.07
C HIS A 351 8.09 13.82 9.05
N LEU A 352 8.78 12.74 9.37
CA LEU A 352 8.26 11.71 10.25
C LEU A 352 8.47 12.10 11.71
N ASN A 353 7.37 12.25 12.44
CA ASN A 353 7.41 12.38 13.88
C ASN A 353 7.68 11.02 14.54
N VAL A 354 8.84 10.88 15.19
CA VAL A 354 9.18 9.71 16.00
C VAL A 354 8.68 9.95 17.42
N ASN A 355 7.64 9.21 17.81
CA ASN A 355 7.09 9.26 19.16
C ASN A 355 7.08 7.85 19.77
N ILE A 356 7.88 7.63 20.83
CA ILE A 356 7.93 6.33 21.53
C ILE A 356 6.57 5.93 22.10
N LYS A 357 5.66 6.88 22.35
CA LYS A 357 4.29 6.57 22.80
C LYS A 357 3.49 5.73 21.81
N GLU A 358 3.86 5.68 20.53
CA GLU A 358 3.27 4.74 19.56
C GLU A 358 3.46 3.27 19.98
N LEU A 359 4.41 2.98 20.86
CA LEU A 359 4.70 1.64 21.39
C LEU A 359 3.94 1.32 22.68
N GLU A 360 3.27 2.29 23.32
CA GLU A 360 2.48 2.07 24.56
C GLU A 360 1.47 0.90 24.45
N PRO A 361 0.77 0.67 23.32
CA PRO A 361 -0.15 -0.46 23.17
C PRO A 361 0.47 -1.84 23.34
N LEU A 362 1.81 -1.95 23.26
CA LEU A 362 2.53 -3.21 23.49
C LEU A 362 2.66 -3.55 24.99
N ASN A 363 2.48 -2.57 25.88
CA ASN A 363 2.41 -2.73 27.35
C ASN A 363 3.51 -3.61 27.96
N VAL A 364 4.76 -3.41 27.54
CA VAL A 364 5.91 -4.19 28.01
C VAL A 364 6.45 -3.61 29.31
N ARG A 365 6.61 -4.46 30.35
CA ARG A 365 7.12 -4.04 31.66
C ARG A 365 8.63 -3.88 31.65
N GLY A 366 9.14 -2.89 32.39
CA GLY A 366 10.58 -2.76 32.68
C GLY A 366 11.43 -2.10 31.60
N ILE A 367 10.84 -1.67 30.48
CA ILE A 367 11.55 -0.88 29.46
C ILE A 367 11.19 0.60 29.67
N SER A 368 12.19 1.44 29.93
CA SER A 368 11.97 2.89 29.98
C SER A 368 11.58 3.40 28.59
N MET A 369 10.43 4.07 28.50
CA MET A 369 9.92 4.74 27.30
C MET A 369 10.12 6.26 27.37
N GLU A 370 11.18 6.71 28.04
CA GLU A 370 11.49 8.14 28.14
C GLU A 370 12.36 8.58 26.96
N LEU A 371 11.72 9.23 25.99
CA LEU A 371 12.37 9.98 24.91
C LEU A 371 11.41 11.08 24.44
N GLU A 372 11.91 12.31 24.34
CA GLU A 372 11.15 13.39 23.71
C GLU A 372 10.90 13.09 22.23
N SER A 373 9.70 13.43 21.74
CA SER A 373 9.40 13.27 20.33
C SER A 373 10.33 14.13 19.48
N PHE A 374 10.84 13.58 18.40
CA PHE A 374 11.71 14.28 17.47
C PHE A 374 11.28 13.96 16.04
N THR A 375 11.82 14.71 15.09
CA THR A 375 11.48 14.58 13.67
C THR A 375 12.67 14.04 12.90
N ILE A 376 12.40 13.17 11.94
CA ILE A 376 13.36 12.72 10.93
C ILE A 376 12.81 13.02 9.53
N PRO A 377 13.69 13.03 8.51
CA PRO A 377 13.29 13.27 7.12
C PRO A 377 12.21 12.34 6.61
#